data_AF-A0A445GPQ6-F1
#
_entry.id   AF-A0A445GPQ6-F1
#
_cell.length_a   1.000
_cell.length_b   1.000
_cell.length_c   1.000
_cell.angle_alpha   90.00
_cell.angle_beta   90.00
_cell.angle_gamma   90.00
#
_symmetry.space_group_name_H-M   'P 1'
#
loop_
_entity.id
_entity.type
_entity.pdbx_description
1 polymer ?
#
loop_
_entity_poly.entity_id
_entity_poly.type
_entity_poly.pdbx_seq_one_letter_code
_entity_poly.pdbx_strand_id
1 'polypeptide(L)'
;MASFNLSYSSSPALSCPRASKQFKLFNDVPFVRMNSKFPSSDNAIGRIKAKLISGGGDLLSYPNGNGIVIGKNLVGDESVRIEVQPNRTLAADTGLTSNVFSIDNDEFDLDSPTAGFASISEAIEDIRQGKMVVVVDDEDRENEGDLIMAAQLATPEAMAFIVKHGTGIVCVSMKEEDLDRLELPLMVNSKANDEKLRTAFTVTVDAKHGTTTGVSAHDRATTVLALASRDSTPGDFNRPGHIFPLKYREGGVLKRAGHTEASADLAVLAGLDPVAVLCEIVDDDGSMARLPKLRQFAERENLKIVSIADLIRYRRKRDKLVDRSSAARIPTTWGPFTAYCYRSLLDGIEHIAMVKGDIGDGQDVLVRVHSECLTGDIFGSARCDCGNQLALAMQQIEAAGRGVLVYLRGHEGRGIGLGHKLRAYNLQDDGRDTVEANEELGLPVDSREYGIGAQMLRDLGVRSMKLMTNNPAKYIGLKGYGLTVSGRIPLLTLITSENKRYLETKRVKMGHIYAMEFNGQLSTHDSGNDNATRVDDSNTVTGL
;
A
#
# COMPACT_ATOMS: atom_id res chain seq x y z
N MET A 1 -58.99 42.89 36.26
CA MET A 1 -60.47 42.82 36.28
C MET A 1 -60.92 42.11 35.01
N ALA A 2 -62.01 41.32 35.05
CA ALA A 2 -62.76 40.66 33.94
C ALA A 2 -61.95 40.14 32.71
N SER A 3 -61.83 38.86 32.37
CA SER A 3 -62.65 37.62 32.50
C SER A 3 -63.81 37.48 31.50
N PHE A 4 -63.72 36.48 30.61
CA PHE A 4 -64.74 35.56 30.01
C PHE A 4 -64.01 34.75 28.88
N ASN A 5 -63.71 33.44 29.02
CA ASN A 5 -64.50 32.23 28.70
C ASN A 5 -64.89 32.09 27.20
N LEU A 6 -64.94 30.92 26.53
CA LEU A 6 -64.93 29.47 26.87
C LEU A 6 -63.76 28.74 26.13
N SER A 7 -63.24 27.52 26.36
CA SER A 7 -63.56 26.27 27.12
C SER A 7 -64.03 25.04 26.29
N TYR A 8 -63.85 23.82 26.83
CA TYR A 8 -63.89 22.43 26.24
C TYR A 8 -62.56 21.94 25.62
N SER A 9 -61.81 20.90 26.07
CA SER A 9 -62.02 19.60 26.80
C SER A 9 -62.47 18.43 25.91
N SER A 10 -62.00 17.17 26.04
CA SER A 10 -60.88 16.55 26.80
C SER A 10 -60.69 15.07 26.37
N SER A 11 -59.56 14.44 26.70
CA SER A 11 -59.26 13.01 26.41
C SER A 11 -60.07 12.00 27.24
N PRO A 12 -60.13 10.74 26.80
CA PRO A 12 -60.05 9.57 27.70
C PRO A 12 -58.94 8.58 27.29
N ALA A 13 -58.78 7.48 28.06
CA ALA A 13 -57.67 6.53 27.93
C ALA A 13 -58.10 5.04 28.09
N LEU A 14 -57.12 4.13 28.00
CA LEU A 14 -57.12 2.70 28.38
C LEU A 14 -57.87 1.70 27.48
N SER A 15 -57.14 0.67 27.00
CA SER A 15 -57.34 -0.75 27.39
C SER A 15 -56.34 -1.69 26.68
N CYS A 16 -56.26 -2.95 27.13
CA CYS A 16 -55.40 -4.02 26.58
C CYS A 16 -55.99 -5.40 26.91
N PRO A 17 -55.88 -6.41 26.01
CA PRO A 17 -56.01 -7.82 26.40
C PRO A 17 -54.88 -8.76 25.91
N ARG A 18 -54.39 -9.59 26.85
CA ARG A 18 -54.31 -11.08 26.85
C ARG A 18 -54.50 -11.86 25.52
N ALA A 19 -54.03 -13.11 25.32
CA ALA A 19 -53.12 -14.08 25.99
C ALA A 19 -53.25 -15.45 25.23
N SER A 20 -52.49 -16.54 25.40
CA SER A 20 -51.10 -16.86 25.81
C SER A 20 -50.91 -18.40 25.72
N LYS A 21 -49.71 -18.95 25.47
CA LYS A 21 -49.41 -20.40 25.66
C LYS A 21 -47.96 -20.66 26.10
N GLN A 22 -47.74 -21.75 26.83
CA GLN A 22 -46.47 -22.14 27.46
C GLN A 22 -45.84 -23.35 26.77
N PHE A 23 -44.52 -23.50 26.90
CA PHE A 23 -43.87 -24.79 27.21
C PHE A 23 -42.57 -24.54 28.02
N LYS A 24 -42.13 -25.51 28.82
CA LYS A 24 -41.02 -25.34 29.78
C LYS A 24 -40.41 -26.69 30.19
N LEU A 25 -39.10 -26.87 30.01
CA LEU A 25 -38.14 -27.84 30.64
C LEU A 25 -36.77 -27.49 29.99
N PHE A 26 -35.70 -27.11 30.71
CA PHE A 26 -34.78 -27.92 31.54
C PHE A 26 -33.95 -28.94 30.69
N ASN A 27 -32.62 -29.07 30.80
CA ASN A 27 -31.65 -28.66 31.85
C ASN A 27 -30.25 -28.29 31.27
N ASP A 28 -29.46 -27.51 32.04
CA ASP A 28 -28.00 -27.58 32.38
C ASP A 28 -26.93 -27.94 31.30
N VAL A 29 -25.65 -27.55 31.40
CA VAL A 29 -24.76 -27.26 32.56
C VAL A 29 -23.81 -26.04 32.26
N PRO A 30 -22.84 -25.59 33.09
CA PRO A 30 -22.90 -24.21 33.58
C PRO A 30 -21.74 -23.27 33.17
N PHE A 31 -22.03 -21.97 33.19
CA PHE A 31 -21.03 -20.91 33.11
C PHE A 31 -20.37 -20.68 34.49
N VAL A 32 -19.05 -20.85 34.60
CA VAL A 32 -18.31 -20.48 35.82
C VAL A 32 -18.02 -18.97 35.78
N ARG A 33 -18.44 -18.25 36.83
CA ARG A 33 -18.20 -16.81 37.00
C ARG A 33 -17.41 -16.58 38.29
N MET A 34 -16.20 -16.05 38.18
CA MET A 34 -15.48 -15.45 39.31
C MET A 34 -15.23 -13.96 39.06
N ASN A 35 -15.68 -13.13 40.00
CA ASN A 35 -15.25 -11.74 40.10
C ASN A 35 -13.93 -11.68 40.87
N SER A 36 -13.00 -10.81 40.46
CA SER A 36 -12.16 -10.10 41.43
C SER A 36 -11.92 -8.67 40.92
N LYS A 37 -11.79 -7.72 41.85
CA LYS A 37 -11.48 -6.31 41.55
C LYS A 37 -9.97 -6.14 41.64
N PHE A 38 -9.39 -5.29 40.78
CA PHE A 38 -8.12 -4.63 41.07
C PHE A 38 -8.24 -3.12 40.82
N PRO A 39 -7.61 -2.26 41.65
CA PRO A 39 -7.72 -0.81 41.56
C PRO A 39 -6.69 -0.20 40.59
N SER A 40 -6.76 1.12 40.43
CA SER A 40 -5.86 1.94 39.61
C SER A 40 -4.50 2.23 40.25
N SER A 41 -3.55 2.65 39.40
CA SER A 41 -2.34 3.44 39.67
C SER A 41 -1.32 2.93 40.71
N ASP A 42 -0.07 2.69 40.27
CA ASP A 42 0.98 3.69 40.49
C ASP A 42 2.21 3.55 39.56
N ASN A 43 3.12 4.52 39.57
CA ASN A 43 4.31 4.60 38.71
C ASN A 43 5.55 3.86 39.28
N ALA A 44 6.29 3.12 38.42
CA ALA A 44 7.66 2.68 38.72
C ALA A 44 8.52 2.46 37.45
N ILE A 45 9.69 3.11 37.37
CA ILE A 45 10.62 2.99 36.23
C ILE A 45 11.74 1.98 36.56
N GLY A 46 11.72 0.82 35.90
CA GLY A 46 12.72 -0.24 36.08
C GLY A 46 13.90 -0.19 35.09
N ARG A 47 15.02 0.44 35.46
CA ARG A 47 16.28 0.33 34.71
C ARG A 47 17.03 -0.96 35.08
N ILE A 48 17.21 -1.87 34.12
CA ILE A 48 18.09 -3.04 34.28
C ILE A 48 19.49 -2.68 33.75
N LYS A 49 20.51 -2.79 34.61
CA LYS A 49 21.94 -2.78 34.23
C LYS A 49 22.52 -4.18 34.44
N ALA A 50 23.00 -4.81 33.36
CA ALA A 50 23.88 -5.97 33.49
C ALA A 50 25.26 -5.53 34.01
N LYS A 51 25.93 -6.39 34.78
CA LYS A 51 27.27 -6.14 35.33
C LYS A 51 28.12 -7.40 35.13
N LEU A 52 29.21 -7.29 34.36
CA LEU A 52 30.23 -8.34 34.29
C LEU A 52 30.93 -8.47 35.65
N ILE A 53 31.25 -9.70 36.03
CA ILE A 53 32.33 -10.04 36.95
C ILE A 53 33.15 -11.14 36.28
N SER A 54 34.48 -10.97 36.27
CA SER A 54 35.44 -11.93 35.73
C SER A 54 35.99 -12.82 36.84
N GLY A 55 36.39 -14.05 36.50
CA GLY A 55 37.03 -14.99 37.41
C GLY A 55 37.38 -16.30 36.70
N GLY A 56 38.66 -16.47 36.35
CA GLY A 56 39.21 -17.73 35.86
C GLY A 56 40.36 -18.18 36.76
N GLY A 57 40.63 -19.49 36.80
CA GLY A 57 41.70 -20.09 37.59
C GLY A 57 41.51 -21.60 37.75
N ASP A 58 42.50 -22.38 37.30
CA ASP A 58 42.45 -23.84 37.22
C ASP A 58 42.40 -24.55 38.58
N LEU A 59 41.90 -25.80 38.61
CA LEU A 59 42.79 -26.96 38.82
C LEU A 59 42.11 -28.33 38.64
N LEU A 60 42.94 -29.37 38.51
CA LEU A 60 42.62 -30.76 38.17
C LEU A 60 42.20 -31.61 39.40
N SER A 61 41.32 -32.59 39.20
CA SER A 61 41.50 -33.97 39.72
C SER A 61 40.36 -34.94 39.33
N TYR A 62 40.73 -36.19 39.04
CA TYR A 62 39.85 -37.37 39.08
C TYR A 62 39.98 -38.08 40.43
N PRO A 63 39.02 -38.94 40.82
CA PRO A 63 39.40 -40.35 41.05
C PRO A 63 38.40 -41.40 40.51
N ASN A 64 38.85 -42.65 40.47
CA ASN A 64 38.15 -43.83 39.92
C ASN A 64 37.08 -44.45 40.86
N GLY A 65 36.20 -45.27 40.27
CA GLY A 65 35.41 -46.30 40.97
C GLY A 65 35.05 -47.48 40.06
N ASN A 66 35.47 -48.70 40.42
CA ASN A 66 35.14 -49.96 39.73
C ASN A 66 33.76 -50.51 40.20
N GLY A 67 33.05 -51.40 39.49
CA GLY A 67 33.24 -51.97 38.14
C GLY A 67 32.47 -53.31 37.93
N ILE A 68 32.32 -53.74 36.67
CA ILE A 68 32.06 -55.12 36.17
C ILE A 68 30.83 -55.91 36.69
N VAL A 69 29.87 -56.17 35.79
CA VAL A 69 29.35 -57.52 35.41
C VAL A 69 28.98 -57.50 33.91
N ILE A 70 29.08 -58.63 33.20
CA ILE A 70 28.85 -58.76 31.75
C ILE A 70 27.53 -59.50 31.44
N GLY A 71 26.78 -59.03 30.44
CA GLY A 71 25.73 -59.78 29.75
C GLY A 71 25.77 -59.49 28.25
N LYS A 72 25.61 -60.52 27.39
CA LYS A 72 25.69 -60.41 25.92
C LYS A 72 24.33 -60.61 25.24
N ASN A 73 24.07 -59.82 24.20
CA ASN A 73 23.39 -60.12 22.91
C ASN A 73 23.40 -58.80 22.10
N LEU A 74 23.82 -58.65 20.83
CA LEU A 74 23.52 -59.36 19.57
C LEU A 74 22.01 -59.25 19.22
N VAL A 75 21.55 -58.69 18.09
CA VAL A 75 22.13 -58.07 16.86
C VAL A 75 21.20 -56.91 16.44
N GLY A 76 21.56 -55.82 15.75
CA GLY A 76 22.81 -55.35 15.14
C GLY A 76 22.64 -53.89 14.63
N ASP A 77 23.32 -53.49 13.54
CA ASP A 77 23.26 -52.14 12.96
C ASP A 77 23.53 -52.16 11.43
N GLU A 78 22.73 -51.46 10.61
CA GLU A 78 22.86 -51.39 9.14
C GLU A 78 23.21 -49.97 8.65
N SER A 79 24.51 -49.65 8.62
CA SER A 79 25.01 -48.40 8.05
C SER A 79 25.21 -48.50 6.53
N VAL A 80 24.17 -48.19 5.75
CA VAL A 80 24.28 -48.10 4.28
C VAL A 80 25.18 -46.93 3.89
N ARG A 81 26.38 -47.24 3.36
CA ARG A 81 27.26 -46.27 2.72
C ARG A 81 26.77 -45.96 1.31
N ILE A 82 26.65 -44.68 0.97
CA ILE A 82 26.48 -44.22 -0.41
C ILE A 82 27.84 -43.72 -0.90
N GLU A 83 28.41 -44.38 -1.91
CA GLU A 83 29.65 -43.94 -2.55
C GLU A 83 29.37 -42.81 -3.54
N VAL A 84 30.14 -41.73 -3.47
CA VAL A 84 30.07 -40.61 -4.42
C VAL A 84 31.10 -40.83 -5.52
N GLN A 85 30.63 -41.18 -6.73
CA GLN A 85 31.51 -41.26 -7.90
C GLN A 85 31.84 -39.85 -8.45
N PRO A 86 33.10 -39.56 -8.81
CA PRO A 86 33.50 -38.26 -9.35
C PRO A 86 33.13 -38.16 -10.84
N ASN A 87 32.07 -37.43 -11.17
CA ASN A 87 31.67 -37.24 -12.56
C ASN A 87 32.40 -36.04 -13.21
N ARG A 88 32.64 -36.11 -14.52
CA ARG A 88 33.65 -35.31 -15.22
C ARG A 88 33.33 -33.81 -15.29
N THR A 89 34.34 -32.99 -15.04
CA THR A 89 34.33 -31.56 -15.42
C THR A 89 34.33 -31.42 -16.93
N LEU A 90 33.25 -30.87 -17.50
CA LEU A 90 33.27 -30.23 -18.81
C LEU A 90 33.25 -28.72 -18.58
N ALA A 91 34.30 -28.04 -19.01
CA ALA A 91 34.33 -26.58 -19.01
C ALA A 91 33.40 -26.07 -20.12
N ALA A 92 32.32 -25.39 -19.75
CA ALA A 92 31.51 -24.62 -20.68
C ALA A 92 32.01 -23.17 -20.65
N ASP A 93 32.49 -22.66 -21.80
CA ASP A 93 32.83 -21.25 -21.94
C ASP A 93 31.57 -20.39 -21.74
N THR A 94 31.51 -19.68 -20.61
CA THR A 94 30.49 -18.65 -20.37
C THR A 94 30.83 -17.38 -21.13
N GLY A 95 30.84 -17.48 -22.46
CA GLY A 95 30.93 -16.33 -23.35
C GLY A 95 29.75 -15.40 -23.11
N LEU A 96 30.03 -14.19 -22.62
CA LEU A 96 29.02 -13.24 -22.18
C LEU A 96 28.29 -12.61 -23.37
N THR A 97 27.29 -13.31 -23.92
CA THR A 97 26.48 -12.82 -25.04
C THR A 97 25.60 -11.64 -24.61
N SER A 98 26.08 -10.43 -24.88
CA SER A 98 25.41 -9.18 -24.56
C SER A 98 24.20 -8.94 -25.47
N ASN A 99 23.09 -9.62 -25.20
CA ASN A 99 21.78 -9.25 -25.74
C ASN A 99 21.31 -7.94 -25.09
N VAL A 100 21.87 -6.83 -25.59
CA VAL A 100 21.44 -5.48 -25.25
C VAL A 100 20.07 -5.25 -25.89
N PHE A 101 19.02 -5.48 -25.11
CA PHE A 101 17.67 -5.06 -25.48
C PHE A 101 17.65 -3.54 -25.67
N SER A 102 17.01 -3.08 -26.74
CA SER A 102 16.87 -1.66 -27.04
C SER A 102 16.32 -0.89 -25.84
N ILE A 103 16.96 0.23 -25.51
CA ILE A 103 16.44 1.18 -24.54
C ILE A 103 15.39 2.03 -25.26
N ASP A 104 14.12 1.67 -25.08
CA ASP A 104 13.03 2.60 -25.36
C ASP A 104 13.25 3.87 -24.52
N ASN A 105 13.10 5.05 -25.12
CA ASN A 105 13.35 6.31 -24.43
C ASN A 105 12.33 6.52 -23.29
N ASP A 106 12.78 6.38 -22.05
CA ASP A 106 11.99 6.68 -20.85
C ASP A 106 11.64 8.19 -20.77
N GLU A 107 10.61 8.62 -21.49
CA GLU A 107 10.12 10.01 -21.53
C GLU A 107 8.92 10.26 -20.58
N PHE A 108 8.72 9.39 -19.59
CA PHE A 108 7.81 9.64 -18.47
C PHE A 108 8.51 10.43 -17.35
N ASP A 109 8.51 11.76 -17.43
CA ASP A 109 8.74 12.57 -16.23
C ASP A 109 7.52 12.48 -15.31
N LEU A 110 7.75 12.07 -14.06
CA LEU A 110 6.72 11.97 -13.04
C LEU A 110 6.07 13.31 -12.67
N ASP A 111 6.66 14.45 -13.02
CA ASP A 111 6.05 15.78 -12.83
C ASP A 111 5.22 16.28 -14.02
N SER A 112 5.28 15.61 -15.18
CA SER A 112 4.45 15.96 -16.33
C SER A 112 2.98 15.66 -16.01
N PRO A 113 2.06 16.63 -16.07
CA PRO A 113 0.68 16.41 -15.65
C PRO A 113 -0.02 15.40 -16.55
N THR A 114 -1.00 14.69 -15.99
CA THR A 114 -1.88 13.82 -16.76
C THR A 114 -2.63 14.63 -17.82
N ALA A 115 -2.87 14.06 -19.01
CA ALA A 115 -3.35 14.81 -20.16
C ALA A 115 -4.70 15.52 -19.89
N GLY A 116 -4.72 16.84 -20.04
CA GLY A 116 -5.85 17.70 -19.72
C GLY A 116 -5.98 18.09 -18.24
N PHE A 117 -4.86 18.06 -17.50
CA PHE A 117 -4.70 18.65 -16.16
C PHE A 117 -3.54 19.65 -16.15
N ALA A 118 -3.55 20.57 -15.19
CA ALA A 118 -2.42 21.47 -14.90
C ALA A 118 -1.32 20.75 -14.11
N SER A 119 -0.11 21.32 -14.06
CA SER A 119 0.93 20.79 -13.20
C SER A 119 0.65 21.08 -11.72
N ILE A 120 1.04 20.17 -10.84
CA ILE A 120 0.94 20.36 -9.39
C ILE A 120 1.73 21.59 -8.92
N SER A 121 2.84 21.92 -9.59
CA SER A 121 3.62 23.14 -9.33
C SER A 121 2.83 24.43 -9.58
N GLU A 122 1.95 24.48 -10.60
CA GLU A 122 1.07 25.63 -10.83
C GLU A 122 -0.02 25.74 -9.77
N ALA A 123 -0.66 24.61 -9.43
CA ALA A 123 -1.70 24.59 -8.40
C ALA A 123 -1.16 25.00 -7.02
N ILE A 124 0.07 24.60 -6.68
CA ILE A 124 0.79 25.04 -5.49
C ILE A 124 1.00 26.57 -5.47
N GLU A 125 1.32 27.18 -6.62
CA GLU A 125 1.51 28.63 -6.71
C GLU A 125 0.18 29.39 -6.65
N ASP A 126 -0.89 28.88 -7.25
CA ASP A 126 -2.21 29.49 -7.16
C ASP A 126 -2.78 29.42 -5.73
N ILE A 127 -2.60 28.29 -5.01
CA ILE A 127 -2.91 28.18 -3.58
C ILE A 127 -2.05 29.15 -2.74
N ARG A 128 -0.75 29.29 -3.04
CA ARG A 128 0.14 30.25 -2.37
C ARG A 128 -0.31 31.70 -2.55
N GLN A 129 -0.91 32.02 -3.69
CA GLN A 129 -1.50 33.33 -4.00
C GLN A 129 -2.93 33.52 -3.47
N GLY A 130 -3.47 32.55 -2.72
CA GLY A 130 -4.83 32.62 -2.14
C GLY A 130 -5.96 32.36 -3.12
N LYS A 131 -5.67 31.81 -4.30
CA LYS A 131 -6.69 31.39 -5.28
C LYS A 131 -7.23 30.00 -4.92
N MET A 132 -8.34 29.65 -5.55
CA MET A 132 -8.86 28.30 -5.56
C MET A 132 -8.24 27.47 -6.69
N VAL A 133 -8.19 26.16 -6.50
CA VAL A 133 -7.94 25.17 -7.57
C VAL A 133 -9.03 24.10 -7.53
N VAL A 134 -9.28 23.46 -8.67
CA VAL A 134 -10.15 22.28 -8.76
C VAL A 134 -9.30 21.03 -8.60
N VAL A 135 -9.64 20.14 -7.67
CA VAL A 135 -8.96 18.86 -7.49
C VAL A 135 -9.93 17.72 -7.71
N VAL A 136 -9.57 16.75 -8.55
CA VAL A 136 -10.38 15.56 -8.84
C VAL A 136 -9.71 14.28 -8.34
N ASP A 137 -10.52 13.31 -7.96
CA ASP A 137 -10.07 11.95 -7.65
C ASP A 137 -10.20 10.98 -8.84
N ASP A 138 -9.84 9.72 -8.61
CA ASP A 138 -9.90 8.67 -9.64
C ASP A 138 -11.35 8.22 -9.92
N GLU A 139 -11.64 7.82 -11.16
CA GLU A 139 -13.01 7.50 -11.62
C GLU A 139 -13.71 6.38 -10.84
N ASP A 140 -12.94 5.49 -10.19
CA ASP A 140 -13.42 4.37 -9.37
C ASP A 140 -13.78 4.75 -7.92
N ARG A 141 -13.48 5.98 -7.46
CA ARG A 141 -13.61 6.39 -6.04
C ARG A 141 -14.89 7.21 -5.78
N GLU A 142 -14.86 8.52 -5.98
CA GLU A 142 -16.02 9.42 -5.98
C GLU A 142 -16.31 9.91 -7.41
N ASN A 143 -15.26 10.14 -8.21
CA ASN A 143 -15.30 10.71 -9.57
C ASN A 143 -15.88 12.14 -9.55
N GLU A 144 -15.40 12.93 -8.57
CA GLU A 144 -15.93 14.26 -8.25
C GLU A 144 -14.78 15.27 -8.05
N GLY A 145 -15.11 16.55 -8.10
CA GLY A 145 -14.14 17.64 -8.06
C GLY A 145 -14.46 18.68 -7.02
N ASP A 146 -13.47 19.05 -6.21
CA ASP A 146 -13.62 20.03 -5.13
C ASP A 146 -12.99 21.37 -5.51
N LEU A 147 -13.65 22.46 -5.10
CA LEU A 147 -13.00 23.77 -4.96
C LEU A 147 -12.16 23.79 -3.68
N ILE A 148 -10.85 23.89 -3.83
CA ILE A 148 -9.89 23.87 -2.72
C ILE A 148 -9.13 25.19 -2.62
N MET A 149 -8.99 25.73 -1.41
CA MET A 149 -8.09 26.86 -1.09
C MET A 149 -7.50 26.76 0.33
N ALA A 150 -6.36 27.41 0.57
CA ALA A 150 -5.79 27.50 1.92
C ALA A 150 -6.67 28.37 2.84
N ALA A 151 -7.03 27.85 4.01
CA ALA A 151 -8.03 28.44 4.90
C ALA A 151 -7.60 29.81 5.47
N GLN A 152 -6.30 29.97 5.76
CA GLN A 152 -5.75 31.25 6.23
C GLN A 152 -5.84 32.40 5.20
N LEU A 153 -6.20 32.11 3.94
CA LEU A 153 -6.38 33.08 2.87
C LEU A 153 -7.85 33.21 2.43
N ALA A 154 -8.79 32.62 3.16
CA ALA A 154 -10.22 32.67 2.84
C ALA A 154 -10.81 34.09 2.98
N THR A 155 -11.53 34.55 1.95
CA THR A 155 -12.25 35.82 1.96
C THR A 155 -13.76 35.61 1.82
N PRO A 156 -14.61 36.60 2.18
CA PRO A 156 -16.05 36.53 1.95
C PRO A 156 -16.42 36.32 0.48
N GLU A 157 -15.64 36.84 -0.46
CA GLU A 157 -15.84 36.71 -1.91
C GLU A 157 -15.50 35.29 -2.40
N ALA A 158 -14.37 34.74 -1.95
CA ALA A 158 -14.01 33.35 -2.24
C ALA A 158 -15.02 32.37 -1.62
N MET A 159 -15.48 32.63 -0.40
CA MET A 159 -16.53 31.86 0.25
C MET A 159 -17.87 31.98 -0.49
N ALA A 160 -18.24 33.16 -0.99
CA ALA A 160 -19.44 33.35 -1.80
C ALA A 160 -19.36 32.59 -3.14
N PHE A 161 -18.17 32.51 -3.75
CA PHE A 161 -17.92 31.71 -4.94
C PHE A 161 -18.06 30.19 -4.66
N ILE A 162 -17.44 29.70 -3.59
CA ILE A 162 -17.55 28.30 -3.13
C ILE A 162 -19.03 27.92 -2.88
N VAL A 163 -19.78 28.79 -2.19
CA VAL A 163 -21.20 28.56 -1.87
C VAL A 163 -22.13 28.67 -3.09
N LYS A 164 -21.70 29.37 -4.14
CA LYS A 164 -22.46 29.52 -5.40
C LYS A 164 -22.30 28.30 -6.33
N HIS A 165 -21.15 27.62 -6.28
CA HIS A 165 -20.77 26.60 -7.26
C HIS A 165 -20.54 25.20 -6.68
N GLY A 166 -20.51 25.05 -5.35
CA GLY A 166 -20.43 23.76 -4.67
C GLY A 166 -21.72 23.35 -3.96
N THR A 167 -21.71 22.19 -3.31
CA THR A 167 -22.82 21.63 -2.50
C THR A 167 -23.32 22.57 -1.40
N GLY A 168 -22.48 23.51 -0.98
CA GLY A 168 -22.71 24.38 0.17
C GLY A 168 -22.31 23.74 1.51
N ILE A 169 -21.90 22.46 1.51
CA ILE A 169 -21.34 21.73 2.67
C ILE A 169 -19.86 22.11 2.80
N VAL A 170 -19.62 23.36 3.20
CA VAL A 170 -18.27 23.93 3.27
C VAL A 170 -17.47 23.23 4.37
N CYS A 171 -16.51 22.42 3.94
CA CYS A 171 -15.63 21.65 4.80
C CYS A 171 -14.30 22.36 5.03
N VAL A 172 -13.63 22.02 6.13
CA VAL A 172 -12.26 22.48 6.43
C VAL A 172 -11.41 21.30 6.85
N SER A 173 -10.42 20.92 6.04
CA SER A 173 -9.45 19.90 6.41
C SER A 173 -8.49 20.43 7.48
N MET A 174 -8.30 19.66 8.55
CA MET A 174 -7.48 20.03 9.72
C MET A 174 -6.70 18.82 10.26
N LYS A 175 -5.50 19.08 10.78
CA LYS A 175 -4.70 18.09 11.49
C LYS A 175 -5.33 17.63 12.81
N GLU A 176 -4.94 16.45 13.25
CA GLU A 176 -5.39 15.86 14.52
C GLU A 176 -5.04 16.75 15.72
N GLU A 177 -3.82 17.31 15.72
CA GLU A 177 -3.32 18.18 16.79
C GLU A 177 -4.12 19.50 16.90
N ASP A 178 -4.63 20.02 15.78
CA ASP A 178 -5.45 21.24 15.76
C ASP A 178 -6.90 20.98 16.17
N LEU A 179 -7.46 19.83 15.79
CA LEU A 179 -8.80 19.40 16.22
C LEU A 179 -8.83 19.07 17.72
N ASP A 180 -7.76 18.45 18.25
CA ASP A 180 -7.60 18.20 19.68
C ASP A 180 -7.42 19.53 20.45
N ARG A 181 -6.58 20.45 19.94
CA ARG A 181 -6.40 21.82 20.49
C ARG A 181 -7.72 22.59 20.60
N LEU A 182 -8.61 22.43 19.63
CA LEU A 182 -9.89 23.13 19.55
C LEU A 182 -11.07 22.35 20.15
N GLU A 183 -10.84 21.18 20.75
CA GLU A 183 -11.91 20.30 21.26
C GLU A 183 -13.01 20.04 20.20
N LEU A 184 -12.60 19.53 19.04
CA LEU A 184 -13.45 19.21 17.89
C LEU A 184 -13.49 17.69 17.62
N PRO A 185 -14.20 16.92 18.47
CA PRO A 185 -14.29 15.46 18.30
C PRO A 185 -15.06 15.08 17.03
N LEU A 186 -14.80 13.86 16.53
CA LEU A 186 -15.57 13.25 15.45
C LEU A 186 -17.06 13.22 15.78
N MET A 187 -17.92 13.64 14.84
CA MET A 187 -19.38 13.65 15.02
C MET A 187 -19.94 12.23 15.21
N VAL A 188 -19.34 11.26 14.52
CA VAL A 188 -19.59 9.84 14.67
C VAL A 188 -18.26 9.13 14.93
N ASN A 189 -18.21 8.27 15.95
CA ASN A 189 -16.98 7.56 16.29
C ASN A 189 -16.54 6.63 15.14
N SER A 190 -15.22 6.45 14.97
CA SER A 190 -14.64 5.76 13.79
C SER A 190 -15.02 4.28 13.64
N LYS A 191 -15.66 3.64 14.63
CA LYS A 191 -16.17 2.27 14.55
C LYS A 191 -17.62 2.18 14.09
N ALA A 192 -18.37 3.29 14.16
CA ALA A 192 -19.75 3.42 13.71
C ALA A 192 -19.88 4.42 12.52
N ASN A 193 -18.74 4.79 11.90
CA ASN A 193 -18.76 5.52 10.65
C ASN A 193 -18.93 4.51 9.49
N ASP A 194 -20.19 4.34 9.09
CA ASP A 194 -20.63 3.43 8.03
C ASP A 194 -20.69 4.11 6.65
N GLU A 195 -20.18 5.33 6.51
CA GLU A 195 -19.99 6.02 5.22
C GLU A 195 -18.96 5.26 4.35
N LYS A 196 -19.25 5.14 3.04
CA LYS A 196 -18.49 4.40 2.02
C LYS A 196 -16.97 4.57 2.13
N LEU A 197 -16.49 5.80 2.31
CA LEU A 197 -15.07 6.18 2.29
C LEU A 197 -14.55 6.65 3.67
N ARG A 198 -15.40 6.57 4.69
CA ARG A 198 -15.17 6.96 6.08
C ARG A 198 -14.54 8.34 6.23
N THR A 199 -15.09 9.33 5.53
CA THR A 199 -14.74 10.74 5.67
C THR A 199 -14.95 11.17 7.13
N ALA A 200 -13.96 11.86 7.69
CA ALA A 200 -13.79 11.98 9.14
C ALA A 200 -14.34 13.31 9.67
N PHE A 201 -15.65 13.51 9.52
CA PHE A 201 -16.38 14.69 10.01
C PHE A 201 -16.29 14.86 11.53
N THR A 202 -15.96 16.06 11.97
CA THR A 202 -16.10 16.50 13.37
C THR A 202 -17.47 17.13 13.62
N VAL A 203 -17.75 17.48 14.89
CA VAL A 203 -18.85 18.39 15.21
C VAL A 203 -18.72 19.70 14.41
N THR A 204 -19.84 20.20 13.87
CA THR A 204 -19.83 21.45 13.09
C THR A 204 -19.67 22.67 14.00
N VAL A 205 -19.18 23.77 13.43
CA VAL A 205 -18.84 24.99 14.19
C VAL A 205 -19.20 26.27 13.45
N ASP A 206 -19.41 27.32 14.23
CA ASP A 206 -19.36 28.71 13.81
C ASP A 206 -18.37 29.46 14.72
N ALA A 207 -17.65 30.44 14.20
CA ALA A 207 -16.96 31.41 15.06
C ALA A 207 -18.00 32.17 15.90
N LYS A 208 -17.67 32.41 17.16
CA LYS A 208 -18.53 33.04 18.17
C LYS A 208 -18.48 34.57 18.15
N HIS A 209 -17.50 35.12 17.45
CA HIS A 209 -17.19 36.55 17.37
C HIS A 209 -16.95 36.93 15.91
N GLY A 210 -17.38 38.13 15.52
CA GLY A 210 -17.35 38.60 14.12
C GLY A 210 -18.47 38.03 13.23
N THR A 211 -19.35 37.19 13.76
CA THR A 211 -20.44 36.50 13.04
C THR A 211 -21.82 36.97 13.52
N THR A 212 -22.88 36.52 12.83
CA THR A 212 -24.28 36.81 13.15
C THR A 212 -25.15 35.55 13.22
N THR A 213 -25.22 34.77 12.14
CA THR A 213 -25.99 33.51 12.05
C THR A 213 -25.16 32.33 11.59
N GLY A 214 -23.88 32.54 11.24
CA GLY A 214 -22.96 31.49 10.76
C GLY A 214 -23.11 31.19 9.27
N VAL A 215 -24.31 31.31 8.69
CA VAL A 215 -24.62 30.87 7.32
C VAL A 215 -24.05 31.79 6.22
N SER A 216 -23.83 33.08 6.51
CA SER A 216 -23.40 34.06 5.52
C SER A 216 -22.01 33.74 4.96
N ALA A 217 -21.69 34.19 3.74
CA ALA A 217 -20.35 33.98 3.18
C ALA A 217 -19.25 34.70 3.99
N HIS A 218 -19.59 35.85 4.60
CA HIS A 218 -18.74 36.53 5.56
C HIS A 218 -18.55 35.70 6.83
N ASP A 219 -19.64 35.25 7.46
CA ASP A 219 -19.61 34.49 8.72
C ASP A 219 -18.87 33.15 8.58
N ARG A 220 -19.03 32.47 7.43
CA ARG A 220 -18.27 31.26 7.07
C ARG A 220 -16.80 31.57 6.85
N ALA A 221 -16.44 32.65 6.14
CA ALA A 221 -15.05 33.07 6.01
C ALA A 221 -14.41 33.40 7.38
N THR A 222 -15.12 34.11 8.26
CA THR A 222 -14.67 34.38 9.64
C THR A 222 -14.45 33.09 10.43
N THR A 223 -15.34 32.10 10.27
CA THR A 223 -15.22 30.78 10.92
C THR A 223 -14.03 29.98 10.40
N VAL A 224 -13.81 29.98 9.08
CA VAL A 224 -12.65 29.34 8.44
C VAL A 224 -11.33 29.98 8.89
N LEU A 225 -11.25 31.31 8.94
CA LEU A 225 -10.07 32.04 9.41
C LEU A 225 -9.79 31.78 10.90
N ALA A 226 -10.82 31.65 11.73
CA ALA A 226 -10.68 31.25 13.13
C ALA A 226 -10.16 29.80 13.27
N LEU A 227 -10.66 28.85 12.46
CA LEU A 227 -10.16 27.47 12.46
C LEU A 227 -8.70 27.37 12.00
N ALA A 228 -8.29 28.19 11.03
CA ALA A 228 -6.90 28.31 10.59
C ALA A 228 -5.98 29.00 11.62
N SER A 229 -6.54 29.70 12.61
CA SER A 229 -5.75 30.42 13.60
C SER A 229 -5.11 29.49 14.63
N ARG A 230 -3.80 29.63 14.80
CA ARG A 230 -3.01 28.98 15.86
C ARG A 230 -3.32 29.55 17.25
N ASP A 231 -3.77 30.79 17.33
CA ASP A 231 -4.10 31.48 18.59
C ASP A 231 -5.52 31.17 19.09
N SER A 232 -6.40 30.64 18.23
CA SER A 232 -7.78 30.31 18.60
C SER A 232 -7.88 29.11 19.54
N THR A 233 -8.93 29.13 20.37
CA THR A 233 -9.17 28.21 21.48
C THR A 233 -10.54 27.52 21.36
N PRO A 234 -10.83 26.46 22.13
CA PRO A 234 -12.15 25.84 22.14
C PRO A 234 -13.31 26.81 22.43
N GLY A 235 -13.04 27.89 23.17
CA GLY A 235 -14.03 28.87 23.61
C GLY A 235 -14.48 29.89 22.55
N ASP A 236 -13.75 29.99 21.43
CA ASP A 236 -14.00 30.92 20.32
C ASP A 236 -15.04 30.40 19.31
N PHE A 237 -15.51 29.15 19.50
CA PHE A 237 -16.44 28.46 18.60
C PHE A 237 -17.75 28.08 19.28
N ASN A 238 -18.85 28.29 18.57
CA ASN A 238 -20.14 27.67 18.86
C ASN A 238 -20.16 26.24 18.29
N ARG A 239 -20.89 25.33 18.95
CA ARG A 239 -21.12 23.94 18.53
C ARG A 239 -22.60 23.62 18.79
N PRO A 240 -23.41 23.19 17.79
CA PRO A 240 -23.09 23.10 16.36
C PRO A 240 -22.91 24.48 15.69
N GLY A 241 -22.57 24.45 14.40
CA GLY A 241 -22.60 25.59 13.48
C GLY A 241 -22.63 25.14 12.01
N HIS A 242 -22.10 25.94 11.09
CA HIS A 242 -22.31 25.80 9.64
C HIS A 242 -21.04 25.49 8.82
N ILE A 243 -19.87 25.43 9.46
CA ILE A 243 -18.65 24.86 8.88
C ILE A 243 -18.45 23.42 9.38
N PHE A 244 -17.93 22.56 8.51
CA PHE A 244 -17.71 21.12 8.75
C PHE A 244 -16.21 20.79 8.81
N PRO A 245 -15.54 20.82 9.97
CA PRO A 245 -14.15 20.43 10.05
C PRO A 245 -13.98 18.91 9.81
N LEU A 246 -12.94 18.55 9.07
CA LEU A 246 -12.60 17.19 8.68
C LEU A 246 -11.21 16.83 9.21
N LYS A 247 -11.09 15.64 9.82
CA LYS A 247 -9.81 15.13 10.31
C LYS A 247 -8.96 14.56 9.18
N TYR A 248 -7.88 15.28 8.86
CA TYR A 248 -6.77 14.83 8.01
C TYR A 248 -6.13 13.56 8.58
N ARG A 249 -5.81 12.58 7.72
CA ARG A 249 -5.07 11.37 8.13
C ARG A 249 -3.58 11.55 7.93
N GLU A 250 -2.81 11.52 9.02
CA GLU A 250 -1.36 11.78 8.98
C GLU A 250 -0.61 10.86 8.01
N GLY A 251 0.00 11.48 6.99
CA GLY A 251 0.50 10.85 5.77
C GLY A 251 -0.13 11.39 4.48
N GLY A 252 -1.29 12.06 4.56
CA GLY A 252 -1.94 12.75 3.46
C GLY A 252 -2.34 11.84 2.29
N VAL A 253 -2.27 12.35 1.06
CA VAL A 253 -2.72 11.60 -0.13
C VAL A 253 -1.95 10.31 -0.37
N LEU A 254 -0.74 10.20 0.21
CA LEU A 254 0.08 8.99 0.19
C LEU A 254 -0.50 7.84 1.04
N LYS A 255 -1.51 8.13 1.88
CA LYS A 255 -2.14 7.20 2.82
C LYS A 255 -3.67 7.12 2.67
N ARG A 256 -4.32 8.22 2.25
CA ARG A 256 -5.70 8.24 1.73
C ARG A 256 -5.79 9.20 0.56
N ALA A 257 -5.97 8.67 -0.64
CA ALA A 257 -6.24 9.45 -1.84
C ALA A 257 -7.67 10.05 -1.77
N GLY A 258 -7.84 11.19 -1.14
CA GLY A 258 -9.12 11.89 -1.03
C GLY A 258 -8.94 13.39 -0.82
N HIS A 259 -9.96 14.17 -1.14
CA HIS A 259 -9.91 15.64 -1.18
C HIS A 259 -9.60 16.26 0.20
N THR A 260 -10.02 15.61 1.29
CA THR A 260 -9.63 15.96 2.67
C THR A 260 -8.10 15.99 2.84
N GLU A 261 -7.41 14.95 2.37
CA GLU A 261 -5.95 14.89 2.44
C GLU A 261 -5.30 15.82 1.40
N ALA A 262 -5.84 15.89 0.17
CA ALA A 262 -5.28 16.71 -0.91
C ALA A 262 -5.31 18.21 -0.61
N SER A 263 -6.37 18.70 0.04
CA SER A 263 -6.54 20.11 0.40
C SER A 263 -5.47 20.58 1.40
N ALA A 264 -5.28 19.86 2.51
CA ALA A 264 -4.24 20.18 3.49
C ALA A 264 -2.82 19.96 2.92
N ASP A 265 -2.60 18.91 2.11
CA ASP A 265 -1.31 18.67 1.46
C ASP A 265 -0.91 19.81 0.49
N LEU A 266 -1.85 20.34 -0.29
CA LEU A 266 -1.60 21.48 -1.19
C LEU A 266 -1.28 22.77 -0.41
N ALA A 267 -1.93 23.01 0.73
CA ALA A 267 -1.60 24.15 1.60
C ALA A 267 -0.17 24.02 2.19
N VAL A 268 0.21 22.83 2.67
CA VAL A 268 1.58 22.56 3.15
C VAL A 268 2.62 22.74 2.03
N LEU A 269 2.34 22.24 0.82
CA LEU A 269 3.23 22.39 -0.34
C LEU A 269 3.30 23.84 -0.85
N ALA A 270 2.27 24.65 -0.63
CA ALA A 270 2.30 26.10 -0.83
C ALA A 270 3.22 26.83 0.18
N GLY A 271 3.52 26.21 1.32
CA GLY A 271 4.25 26.84 2.43
C GLY A 271 3.34 27.56 3.41
N LEU A 272 2.08 27.15 3.47
CA LEU A 272 1.01 27.68 4.33
C LEU A 272 0.71 26.69 5.47
N ASP A 273 -0.12 27.10 6.42
CA ASP A 273 -0.59 26.24 7.50
C ASP A 273 -1.43 25.06 6.96
N PRO A 274 -1.44 23.89 7.64
CA PRO A 274 -2.06 22.64 7.17
C PRO A 274 -3.60 22.64 7.31
N VAL A 275 -4.23 23.76 6.99
CA VAL A 275 -5.68 24.00 7.12
C VAL A 275 -6.21 24.55 5.80
N ALA A 276 -7.19 23.88 5.21
CA ALA A 276 -7.68 24.18 3.87
C ALA A 276 -9.21 24.00 3.77
N VAL A 277 -9.86 24.89 3.02
CA VAL A 277 -11.29 24.78 2.67
C VAL A 277 -11.43 23.82 1.49
N LEU A 278 -12.48 23.01 1.53
CA LEU A 278 -12.93 22.17 0.42
C LEU A 278 -14.46 22.13 0.35
N CYS A 279 -15.01 22.00 -0.85
CA CYS A 279 -16.44 21.86 -1.14
C CYS A 279 -16.60 21.24 -2.53
N GLU A 280 -17.44 20.23 -2.66
CA GLU A 280 -17.63 19.45 -3.88
C GLU A 280 -18.44 20.26 -4.90
N ILE A 281 -18.06 20.25 -6.19
CA ILE A 281 -18.67 21.09 -7.23
C ILE A 281 -19.96 20.44 -7.77
N VAL A 282 -21.03 21.24 -7.87
CA VAL A 282 -22.31 20.84 -8.47
C VAL A 282 -22.44 21.34 -9.92
N ASP A 283 -23.21 20.61 -10.71
CA ASP A 283 -23.60 20.97 -12.07
C ASP A 283 -24.91 21.80 -12.06
N ASP A 284 -25.22 22.49 -13.16
CA ASP A 284 -26.37 23.41 -13.25
C ASP A 284 -27.75 22.70 -13.12
N ASP A 285 -27.79 21.36 -13.18
CA ASP A 285 -28.97 20.52 -12.94
C ASP A 285 -29.11 20.00 -11.49
N GLY A 286 -28.15 20.32 -10.62
CA GLY A 286 -28.09 19.87 -9.23
C GLY A 286 -27.47 18.49 -9.01
N SER A 287 -26.92 17.85 -10.05
CA SER A 287 -26.06 16.67 -9.91
C SER A 287 -24.61 17.05 -9.57
N MET A 288 -23.79 16.06 -9.18
CA MET A 288 -22.37 16.28 -8.91
C MET A 288 -21.58 16.38 -10.22
N ALA A 289 -20.82 17.48 -10.39
CA ALA A 289 -20.09 17.75 -11.62
C ALA A 289 -18.97 16.73 -11.86
N ARG A 290 -18.98 16.11 -13.04
CA ARG A 290 -18.01 15.07 -13.46
C ARG A 290 -16.93 15.65 -14.36
N LEU A 291 -15.81 14.95 -14.53
CA LEU A 291 -14.58 15.47 -15.18
C LEU A 291 -14.79 16.29 -16.47
N PRO A 292 -15.67 15.93 -17.43
CA PRO A 292 -15.93 16.75 -18.61
C PRO A 292 -16.52 18.14 -18.30
N LYS A 293 -17.42 18.22 -17.31
CA LYS A 293 -18.02 19.47 -16.83
C LYS A 293 -17.07 20.25 -15.92
N LEU A 294 -16.33 19.56 -15.05
CA LEU A 294 -15.29 20.16 -14.20
C LEU A 294 -14.20 20.88 -15.04
N ARG A 295 -13.82 20.31 -16.18
CA ARG A 295 -12.89 20.96 -17.13
C ARG A 295 -13.47 22.24 -17.75
N GLN A 296 -14.74 22.21 -18.20
CA GLN A 296 -15.43 23.39 -18.73
C GLN A 296 -15.59 24.48 -17.66
N PHE A 297 -15.90 24.10 -16.42
CA PHE A 297 -15.99 25.00 -15.27
C PHE A 297 -14.62 25.64 -14.95
N ALA A 298 -13.56 24.83 -14.86
CA ALA A 298 -12.21 25.31 -14.59
C ALA A 298 -11.71 26.29 -15.68
N GLU A 299 -12.00 26.01 -16.95
CA GLU A 299 -11.72 26.94 -18.06
C GLU A 299 -12.54 28.24 -17.96
N ARG A 300 -13.85 28.14 -17.72
CA ARG A 300 -14.78 29.29 -17.63
C ARG A 300 -14.44 30.25 -16.49
N GLU A 301 -14.07 29.71 -15.32
CA GLU A 301 -13.75 30.50 -14.13
C GLU A 301 -12.23 30.76 -13.98
N ASN A 302 -11.42 30.35 -14.96
CA ASN A 302 -9.95 30.48 -14.99
C ASN A 302 -9.25 29.91 -13.73
N LEU A 303 -9.60 28.66 -13.37
CA LEU A 303 -9.01 27.89 -12.28
C LEU A 303 -8.13 26.76 -12.84
N LYS A 304 -7.07 26.38 -12.12
CA LYS A 304 -6.30 25.17 -12.45
C LYS A 304 -7.08 23.93 -12.00
N ILE A 305 -7.11 22.90 -12.85
CA ILE A 305 -7.64 21.57 -12.50
C ILE A 305 -6.50 20.56 -12.41
N VAL A 306 -6.43 19.80 -11.32
CA VAL A 306 -5.39 18.78 -11.07
C VAL A 306 -5.99 17.48 -10.53
N SER A 307 -5.27 16.36 -10.68
CA SER A 307 -5.69 15.06 -10.12
C SER A 307 -4.97 14.72 -8.81
N ILE A 308 -5.64 13.99 -7.92
CA ILE A 308 -5.00 13.43 -6.72
C ILE A 308 -3.89 12.43 -7.12
N ALA A 309 -4.02 11.72 -8.25
CA ALA A 309 -2.99 10.84 -8.78
C ALA A 309 -1.69 11.58 -9.14
N ASP A 310 -1.79 12.75 -9.80
CA ASP A 310 -0.65 13.63 -10.09
C ASP A 310 -0.02 14.16 -8.78
N LEU A 311 -0.84 14.54 -7.78
CA LEU A 311 -0.37 15.01 -6.47
C LEU A 311 0.39 13.91 -5.69
N ILE A 312 -0.12 12.68 -5.71
CA ILE A 312 0.56 11.50 -5.13
C ILE A 312 1.92 11.28 -5.79
N ARG A 313 2.00 11.32 -7.12
CA ARG A 313 3.27 11.21 -7.87
C ARG A 313 4.25 12.32 -7.49
N TYR A 314 3.77 13.57 -7.46
CA TYR A 314 4.55 14.75 -7.13
C TYR A 314 5.18 14.66 -5.73
N ARG A 315 4.40 14.23 -4.74
CA ARG A 315 4.87 13.98 -3.36
C ARG A 315 5.83 12.79 -3.29
N ARG A 316 5.50 11.62 -3.85
CA ARG A 316 6.37 10.41 -3.79
C ARG A 316 7.80 10.65 -4.33
N LYS A 317 7.95 11.53 -5.34
CA LYS A 317 9.25 11.95 -5.90
C LYS A 317 10.12 12.73 -4.89
N ARG A 318 9.48 13.59 -4.07
CA ARG A 318 10.10 14.66 -3.26
C ARG A 318 10.23 14.32 -1.77
N ASP A 319 9.16 13.82 -1.17
CA ASP A 319 9.08 13.56 0.26
C ASP A 319 10.05 12.43 0.66
N LYS A 320 10.69 12.52 1.83
CA LYS A 320 11.41 11.37 2.40
C LYS A 320 10.39 10.42 3.02
N LEU A 321 10.18 9.26 2.39
CA LEU A 321 9.18 8.27 2.81
C LEU A 321 9.76 7.03 3.50
N VAL A 322 11.09 6.90 3.51
CA VAL A 322 11.81 5.79 4.17
C VAL A 322 12.85 6.33 5.14
N ASP A 323 13.05 5.64 6.26
CA ASP A 323 14.13 5.91 7.20
C ASP A 323 14.98 4.66 7.48
N ARG A 324 16.31 4.80 7.47
CA ARG A 324 17.27 3.70 7.53
C ARG A 324 17.58 3.36 8.99
N SER A 325 16.80 2.45 9.58
CA SER A 325 16.78 2.20 11.03
C SER A 325 18.02 1.47 11.57
N SER A 326 18.61 0.57 10.78
CA SER A 326 19.73 -0.28 11.22
C SER A 326 20.51 -0.91 10.06
N ALA A 327 21.71 -1.43 10.35
CA ALA A 327 22.55 -2.17 9.42
C ALA A 327 23.27 -3.33 10.11
N ALA A 328 23.44 -4.46 9.41
CA ALA A 328 24.17 -5.64 9.91
C ALA A 328 24.80 -6.46 8.78
N ARG A 329 25.97 -7.07 9.02
CA ARG A 329 26.56 -8.04 8.08
C ARG A 329 25.88 -9.40 8.25
N ILE A 330 25.17 -9.86 7.22
CA ILE A 330 24.51 -11.16 7.19
C ILE A 330 25.29 -12.13 6.28
N PRO A 331 25.86 -13.22 6.82
CA PRO A 331 26.33 -14.34 6.00
C PRO A 331 25.12 -15.14 5.49
N THR A 332 25.01 -15.30 4.17
CA THR A 332 23.96 -16.12 3.52
C THR A 332 24.59 -17.31 2.81
N THR A 333 23.77 -18.28 2.40
CA THR A 333 24.19 -19.39 1.51
C THR A 333 24.72 -18.93 0.16
N TRP A 334 24.36 -17.72 -0.28
CA TRP A 334 24.85 -17.10 -1.51
C TRP A 334 26.07 -16.21 -1.31
N GLY A 335 26.53 -16.01 -0.07
CA GLY A 335 27.67 -15.15 0.26
C GLY A 335 27.36 -14.10 1.35
N PRO A 336 28.36 -13.29 1.77
CA PRO A 336 28.19 -12.28 2.80
C PRO A 336 27.75 -10.92 2.24
N PHE A 337 26.66 -10.38 2.79
CA PHE A 337 26.05 -9.09 2.44
C PHE A 337 25.99 -8.16 3.65
N THR A 338 25.88 -6.86 3.43
CA THR A 338 25.40 -5.91 4.44
C THR A 338 23.90 -5.70 4.23
N ALA A 339 23.10 -6.12 5.19
CA ALA A 339 21.69 -5.84 5.25
C ALA A 339 21.45 -4.45 5.87
N TYR A 340 20.62 -3.64 5.21
CA TYR A 340 20.10 -2.39 5.74
C TYR A 340 18.58 -2.51 5.92
N CYS A 341 18.08 -2.16 7.10
CA CYS A 341 16.65 -2.08 7.36
C CYS A 341 16.14 -0.67 7.06
N TYR A 342 15.02 -0.59 6.34
CA TYR A 342 14.33 0.65 5.99
C TYR A 342 12.89 0.58 6.46
N ARG A 343 12.49 1.52 7.32
CA ARG A 343 11.12 1.68 7.76
C ARG A 343 10.40 2.69 6.87
N SER A 344 9.31 2.27 6.24
CA SER A 344 8.35 3.16 5.58
C SER A 344 7.66 4.04 6.62
N LEU A 345 7.56 5.34 6.35
CA LEU A 345 6.92 6.32 7.23
C LEU A 345 5.40 6.39 7.06
N LEU A 346 4.84 5.78 6.00
CA LEU A 346 3.41 5.83 5.68
C LEU A 346 2.60 4.82 6.50
N ASP A 347 3.10 3.58 6.53
CA ASP A 347 2.47 2.38 7.11
C ASP A 347 3.30 1.75 8.25
N GLY A 348 4.56 2.17 8.42
CA GLY A 348 5.47 1.63 9.42
C GLY A 348 6.15 0.30 9.03
N ILE A 349 5.96 -0.21 7.81
CA ILE A 349 6.53 -1.49 7.37
C ILE A 349 8.06 -1.39 7.27
N GLU A 350 8.74 -2.42 7.79
CA GLU A 350 10.18 -2.59 7.64
C GLU A 350 10.50 -3.45 6.41
N HIS A 351 11.19 -2.84 5.44
CA HIS A 351 11.76 -3.48 4.26
C HIS A 351 13.27 -3.67 4.45
N ILE A 352 13.91 -4.51 3.63
CA ILE A 352 15.33 -4.84 3.75
C ILE A 352 16.05 -4.67 2.40
N ALA A 353 17.26 -4.13 2.43
CA ALA A 353 18.17 -4.06 1.29
C ALA A 353 19.45 -4.85 1.58
N MET A 354 19.73 -5.87 0.78
CA MET A 354 20.93 -6.69 0.84
C MET A 354 21.97 -6.10 -0.12
N VAL A 355 23.05 -5.54 0.42
CA VAL A 355 24.08 -4.82 -0.33
C VAL A 355 25.38 -5.62 -0.37
N LYS A 356 25.99 -5.67 -1.55
CA LYS A 356 27.29 -6.28 -1.80
C LYS A 356 28.28 -5.22 -2.30
N GLY A 357 29.51 -5.28 -1.78
CA GLY A 357 30.58 -4.36 -2.16
C GLY A 357 30.35 -2.93 -1.69
N ASP A 358 31.07 -2.00 -2.32
CA ASP A 358 30.83 -0.55 -2.22
C ASP A 358 30.04 -0.07 -3.44
N ILE A 359 29.07 0.81 -3.22
CA ILE A 359 28.27 1.43 -4.27
C ILE A 359 29.04 2.58 -4.94
N GLY A 360 29.98 3.23 -4.24
CA GLY A 360 30.91 4.20 -4.81
C GLY A 360 30.23 5.39 -5.50
N ASP A 361 30.42 5.51 -6.82
CA ASP A 361 29.88 6.59 -7.66
C ASP A 361 28.38 6.47 -7.98
N GLY A 362 27.76 5.35 -7.59
CA GLY A 362 26.37 5.01 -7.88
C GLY A 362 26.07 4.58 -9.31
N GLN A 363 27.06 4.41 -10.18
CA GLN A 363 26.84 4.10 -11.60
C GLN A 363 26.84 2.60 -11.90
N ASP A 364 26.00 2.19 -12.84
CA ASP A 364 25.92 0.84 -13.41
C ASP A 364 25.83 -0.29 -12.37
N VAL A 365 25.12 -0.01 -11.26
CA VAL A 365 24.98 -0.94 -10.13
C VAL A 365 24.08 -2.11 -10.53
N LEU A 366 24.47 -3.35 -10.22
CA LEU A 366 23.60 -4.50 -10.41
C LEU A 366 22.48 -4.50 -9.35
N VAL A 367 21.21 -4.37 -9.77
CA VAL A 367 20.07 -4.16 -8.86
C VAL A 367 18.94 -5.16 -9.09
N ARG A 368 18.35 -5.67 -8.00
CA ARG A 368 17.06 -6.39 -8.00
C ARG A 368 16.08 -5.70 -7.06
N VAL A 369 14.88 -5.36 -7.56
CA VAL A 369 13.73 -5.02 -6.71
C VAL A 369 12.79 -6.22 -6.64
N HIS A 370 12.96 -7.03 -5.59
CA HIS A 370 12.14 -8.19 -5.26
C HIS A 370 10.89 -7.76 -4.48
N SER A 371 9.83 -8.55 -4.59
CA SER A 371 8.55 -8.34 -3.89
C SER A 371 8.26 -9.58 -3.07
N GLU A 372 7.98 -9.40 -1.77
CA GLU A 372 7.77 -10.47 -0.80
C GLU A 372 6.77 -11.52 -1.28
N CYS A 373 7.20 -12.78 -1.28
CA CYS A 373 6.36 -13.94 -1.62
C CYS A 373 6.66 -15.07 -0.63
N LEU A 374 6.07 -15.01 0.57
CA LEU A 374 6.34 -15.94 1.68
C LEU A 374 6.30 -17.42 1.24
N THR A 375 5.31 -17.79 0.42
CA THR A 375 5.16 -19.16 -0.08
C THR A 375 6.30 -19.60 -1.01
N GLY A 376 6.87 -18.70 -1.80
CA GLY A 376 7.95 -19.01 -2.74
C GLY A 376 9.33 -18.83 -2.14
N ASP A 377 9.54 -17.74 -1.40
CA ASP A 377 10.84 -17.28 -0.92
C ASP A 377 11.29 -18.03 0.36
N ILE A 378 10.34 -18.46 1.21
CA ILE A 378 10.62 -19.19 2.46
C ILE A 378 10.19 -20.66 2.38
N PHE A 379 9.02 -20.95 1.81
CA PHE A 379 8.46 -22.31 1.73
C PHE A 379 8.74 -23.04 0.40
N GLY A 380 9.47 -22.43 -0.54
CA GLY A 380 9.90 -23.10 -1.78
C GLY A 380 8.78 -23.56 -2.73
N SER A 381 7.61 -22.92 -2.69
CA SER A 381 6.42 -23.39 -3.41
C SER A 381 6.59 -23.37 -4.93
N ALA A 382 6.57 -24.56 -5.54
CA ALA A 382 6.65 -24.79 -6.99
C ALA A 382 5.51 -24.16 -7.82
N ARG A 383 4.42 -23.66 -7.20
CA ARG A 383 3.40 -22.88 -7.91
C ARG A 383 3.90 -21.52 -8.42
N CYS A 384 5.08 -21.08 -8.00
CA CYS A 384 5.67 -19.81 -8.42
C CYS A 384 7.20 -19.88 -8.56
N ASP A 385 7.76 -18.89 -9.24
CA ASP A 385 9.19 -18.72 -9.53
C ASP A 385 9.93 -17.81 -8.54
N CYS A 386 9.24 -17.27 -7.52
CA CYS A 386 9.77 -16.20 -6.65
C CYS A 386 11.07 -16.57 -5.93
N GLY A 387 11.11 -17.68 -5.19
CA GLY A 387 12.30 -18.11 -4.46
C GLY A 387 13.50 -18.41 -5.38
N ASN A 388 13.22 -18.95 -6.58
CA ASN A 388 14.24 -19.20 -7.60
C ASN A 388 14.79 -17.88 -8.17
N GLN A 389 13.94 -16.88 -8.43
CA GLN A 389 14.41 -15.55 -8.81
C GLN A 389 15.19 -14.84 -7.69
N LEU A 390 14.80 -15.04 -6.42
CA LEU A 390 15.51 -14.48 -5.26
C LEU A 390 16.93 -15.06 -5.16
N ALA A 391 17.04 -16.40 -5.19
CA ALA A 391 18.33 -17.10 -5.14
C ALA A 391 19.25 -16.70 -6.31
N LEU A 392 18.73 -16.71 -7.54
CA LEU A 392 19.51 -16.34 -8.73
C LEU A 392 20.00 -14.89 -8.68
N ALA A 393 19.16 -13.95 -8.22
CA ALA A 393 19.55 -12.55 -8.07
C ALA A 393 20.64 -12.36 -6.99
N MET A 394 20.54 -13.05 -5.86
CA MET A 394 21.57 -13.02 -4.80
C MET A 394 22.90 -13.61 -5.30
N GLN A 395 22.87 -14.72 -6.05
CA GLN A 395 24.05 -15.33 -6.66
C GLN A 395 24.72 -14.41 -7.69
N GLN A 396 23.94 -13.75 -8.56
CA GLN A 396 24.48 -12.81 -9.55
C GLN A 396 25.10 -11.57 -8.88
N ILE A 397 24.51 -11.06 -7.79
CA ILE A 397 25.08 -9.94 -7.02
C ILE A 397 26.37 -10.35 -6.30
N GLU A 398 26.45 -11.55 -5.69
CA GLU A 398 27.69 -12.07 -5.11
C GLU A 398 28.81 -12.14 -6.16
N ALA A 399 28.52 -12.79 -7.31
CA ALA A 399 29.47 -13.00 -8.40
C ALA A 399 29.96 -11.68 -9.05
N ALA A 400 29.09 -10.67 -9.11
CA ALA A 400 29.47 -9.33 -9.57
C ALA A 400 30.29 -8.53 -8.55
N GLY A 401 30.33 -8.95 -7.28
CA GLY A 401 31.06 -8.28 -6.20
C GLY A 401 30.51 -6.91 -5.77
N ARG A 402 29.55 -6.34 -6.51
CA ARG A 402 28.92 -5.03 -6.29
C ARG A 402 27.46 -5.05 -6.73
N GLY A 403 26.52 -4.74 -5.83
CA GLY A 403 25.10 -4.67 -6.17
C GLY A 403 24.15 -4.60 -4.97
N VAL A 404 22.85 -4.49 -5.27
CA VAL A 404 21.77 -4.33 -4.27
C VAL A 404 20.57 -5.20 -4.61
N LEU A 405 20.10 -6.01 -3.67
CA LEU A 405 18.75 -6.58 -3.69
C LEU A 405 17.87 -5.87 -2.66
N VAL A 406 16.87 -5.13 -3.14
CA VAL A 406 15.77 -4.59 -2.31
C VAL A 406 14.67 -5.64 -2.23
N TYR A 407 14.21 -5.95 -1.03
CA TYR A 407 13.10 -6.87 -0.77
C TYR A 407 11.93 -6.10 -0.15
N LEU A 408 10.93 -5.80 -0.99
CA LEU A 408 9.75 -5.04 -0.60
C LEU A 408 8.73 -5.95 0.09
N ARG A 409 8.72 -5.85 1.43
CA ARG A 409 7.68 -6.42 2.30
C ARG A 409 6.34 -5.70 2.16
N GLY A 410 5.25 -6.39 2.48
CA GLY A 410 3.87 -5.97 2.23
C GLY A 410 3.34 -6.36 0.84
N HIS A 411 4.20 -6.77 -0.09
CA HIS A 411 3.83 -7.06 -1.48
C HIS A 411 3.23 -8.45 -1.72
N GLU A 412 3.03 -9.26 -0.67
CA GLU A 412 2.52 -10.63 -0.81
C GLU A 412 1.16 -10.66 -1.51
N GLY A 413 0.99 -11.62 -2.42
CA GLY A 413 -0.18 -11.73 -3.30
C GLY A 413 -0.31 -10.64 -4.36
N ARG A 414 0.70 -9.77 -4.54
CA ARG A 414 0.63 -8.45 -5.22
C ARG A 414 0.03 -7.32 -4.38
N GLY A 415 0.18 -7.38 -3.05
CA GLY A 415 -0.30 -6.36 -2.11
C GLY A 415 -1.68 -6.64 -1.53
N ILE A 416 -2.39 -7.68 -2.01
CA ILE A 416 -3.64 -8.17 -1.41
C ILE A 416 -3.41 -8.93 -0.08
N GLY A 417 -2.18 -9.36 0.18
CA GLY A 417 -1.78 -10.11 1.37
C GLY A 417 -2.05 -11.62 1.30
N LEU A 418 -1.38 -12.37 2.19
CA LEU A 418 -1.34 -13.83 2.20
C LEU A 418 -2.75 -14.48 2.25
N GLY A 419 -3.63 -13.97 3.10
CA GLY A 419 -4.99 -14.52 3.28
C GLY A 419 -5.94 -14.28 2.11
N HIS A 420 -5.62 -13.36 1.20
CA HIS A 420 -6.32 -13.20 -0.08
C HIS A 420 -5.66 -14.05 -1.17
N LYS A 421 -4.33 -14.07 -1.25
CA LYS A 421 -3.56 -14.94 -2.15
C LYS A 421 -3.97 -16.41 -2.06
N LEU A 422 -4.15 -16.94 -0.84
CA LEU A 422 -4.58 -18.33 -0.65
C LEU A 422 -6.04 -18.57 -1.09
N ARG A 423 -6.93 -17.58 -0.99
CA ARG A 423 -8.29 -17.68 -1.55
C ARG A 423 -8.27 -17.63 -3.08
N ALA A 424 -7.45 -16.76 -3.67
CA ALA A 424 -7.24 -16.71 -5.12
C ALA A 424 -6.62 -18.01 -5.66
N TYR A 425 -5.78 -18.70 -4.88
CA TYR A 425 -5.27 -20.03 -5.25
C TYR A 425 -6.37 -21.09 -5.32
N ASN A 426 -7.34 -21.10 -4.39
CA ASN A 426 -8.48 -22.03 -4.47
C ASN A 426 -9.27 -21.81 -5.77
N LEU A 427 -9.58 -20.55 -6.14
CA LEU A 427 -10.26 -20.23 -7.39
C LEU A 427 -9.44 -20.61 -8.64
N GLN A 428 -8.11 -20.50 -8.58
CA GLN A 428 -7.21 -20.93 -9.66
C GLN A 428 -7.14 -22.46 -9.82
N ASP A 429 -7.24 -23.19 -8.71
CA ASP A 429 -7.38 -24.66 -8.71
C ASP A 429 -8.78 -25.06 -9.24
N ASP A 430 -9.83 -24.29 -8.92
CA ASP A 430 -11.17 -24.32 -9.54
C ASP A 430 -11.22 -23.68 -10.95
N GLY A 431 -10.09 -23.69 -11.67
CA GLY A 431 -10.01 -23.39 -13.11
C GLY A 431 -9.79 -21.95 -13.54
N ARG A 432 -9.90 -20.94 -12.66
CA ARG A 432 -9.63 -19.51 -13.02
C ARG A 432 -8.14 -19.25 -13.24
N ASP A 433 -7.78 -18.11 -13.83
CA ASP A 433 -6.42 -17.56 -13.74
C ASP A 433 -6.26 -16.49 -12.64
N THR A 434 -5.04 -16.00 -12.43
CA THR A 434 -4.71 -15.08 -11.32
C THR A 434 -5.38 -13.71 -11.43
N VAL A 435 -5.88 -13.30 -12.60
CA VAL A 435 -6.60 -12.04 -12.79
C VAL A 435 -8.07 -12.26 -12.43
N GLU A 436 -8.70 -13.25 -13.05
CA GLU A 436 -10.10 -13.65 -12.81
C GLU A 436 -10.35 -13.98 -11.33
N ALA A 437 -9.42 -14.68 -10.68
CA ALA A 437 -9.50 -15.01 -9.26
C ALA A 437 -9.34 -13.81 -8.30
N ASN A 438 -8.75 -12.70 -8.75
CA ASN A 438 -8.74 -11.45 -7.98
C ASN A 438 -10.03 -10.66 -8.21
N GLU A 439 -10.52 -10.59 -9.45
CA GLU A 439 -11.76 -9.93 -9.84
C GLU A 439 -12.98 -10.58 -9.15
N GLU A 440 -13.09 -11.92 -9.14
CA GLU A 440 -14.12 -12.66 -8.39
C GLU A 440 -14.09 -12.40 -6.87
N LEU A 441 -12.94 -11.99 -6.31
CA LEU A 441 -12.79 -11.64 -4.90
C LEU A 441 -12.98 -10.15 -4.61
N GLY A 442 -13.23 -9.32 -5.62
CA GLY A 442 -13.32 -7.86 -5.48
C GLY A 442 -11.98 -7.21 -5.13
N LEU A 443 -10.87 -7.76 -5.63
CA LEU A 443 -9.50 -7.35 -5.31
C LEU A 443 -8.79 -6.73 -6.52
N PRO A 444 -7.89 -5.75 -6.32
CA PRO A 444 -7.09 -5.20 -7.41
C PRO A 444 -6.16 -6.28 -8.03
N VAL A 445 -5.94 -6.18 -9.33
CA VAL A 445 -5.05 -7.09 -10.08
C VAL A 445 -3.59 -6.94 -9.62
N ASP A 446 -3.18 -5.72 -9.23
CA ASP A 446 -1.87 -5.44 -8.63
C ASP A 446 -1.95 -4.15 -7.80
N SER A 447 -1.54 -4.17 -6.52
CA SER A 447 -1.48 -3.00 -5.64
C SER A 447 -0.07 -2.70 -5.10
N ARG A 448 0.98 -3.20 -5.77
CA ARG A 448 2.38 -3.04 -5.35
C ARG A 448 2.92 -1.64 -5.64
N GLU A 449 3.52 -1.02 -4.64
CA GLU A 449 4.14 0.31 -4.72
C GLU A 449 5.68 0.18 -4.85
N TYR A 450 6.30 0.88 -5.81
CA TYR A 450 7.75 0.75 -6.07
C TYR A 450 8.56 2.02 -5.78
N GLY A 451 7.91 3.14 -5.49
CA GLY A 451 8.54 4.38 -5.04
C GLY A 451 9.33 4.20 -3.75
N ILE A 452 8.81 3.44 -2.77
CA ILE A 452 9.58 3.04 -1.57
C ILE A 452 10.92 2.37 -1.95
N GLY A 453 10.91 1.43 -2.90
CA GLY A 453 12.13 0.77 -3.39
C GLY A 453 13.08 1.72 -4.12
N ALA A 454 12.54 2.67 -4.89
CA ALA A 454 13.34 3.72 -5.53
C ALA A 454 14.00 4.66 -4.50
N GLN A 455 13.30 5.03 -3.42
CA GLN A 455 13.89 5.83 -2.34
C GLN A 455 14.99 5.07 -1.58
N MET A 456 14.82 3.78 -1.33
CA MET A 456 15.86 2.92 -0.72
C MET A 456 17.13 2.87 -1.59
N LEU A 457 17.00 2.68 -2.91
CA LEU A 457 18.14 2.68 -3.83
C LEU A 457 18.86 4.04 -3.85
N ARG A 458 18.10 5.14 -3.83
CA ARG A 458 18.63 6.52 -3.78
C ARG A 458 19.39 6.82 -2.49
N ASP A 459 18.91 6.36 -1.35
CA ASP A 459 19.59 6.50 -0.04
C ASP A 459 20.87 5.63 0.08
N LEU A 460 20.91 4.50 -0.63
CA LEU A 460 22.13 3.69 -0.82
C LEU A 460 23.13 4.30 -1.84
N GLY A 461 22.81 5.46 -2.42
CA GLY A 461 23.67 6.17 -3.37
C GLY A 461 23.62 5.67 -4.80
N VAL A 462 22.69 4.75 -5.16
CA VAL A 462 22.51 4.31 -6.54
C VAL A 462 22.00 5.46 -7.40
N ARG A 463 22.55 5.59 -8.62
CA ARG A 463 22.20 6.63 -9.62
C ARG A 463 21.88 6.01 -10.97
N SER A 464 22.63 4.99 -11.40
CA SER A 464 22.25 4.15 -12.54
C SER A 464 22.43 2.66 -12.25
N MET A 465 21.62 1.82 -12.90
CA MET A 465 21.53 0.40 -12.58
C MET A 465 21.27 -0.54 -13.76
N LYS A 466 21.86 -1.74 -13.69
CA LYS A 466 21.45 -2.92 -14.43
C LYS A 466 20.34 -3.62 -13.65
N LEU A 467 19.10 -3.53 -14.12
CA LEU A 467 17.92 -3.98 -13.39
C LEU A 467 17.55 -5.43 -13.72
N MET A 468 17.54 -6.30 -12.72
CA MET A 468 17.14 -7.71 -12.81
C MET A 468 15.61 -7.88 -12.82
N THR A 469 15.00 -7.85 -14.01
CA THR A 469 13.54 -7.98 -14.19
C THR A 469 13.15 -8.67 -15.51
N ASN A 470 12.10 -9.49 -15.44
CA ASN A 470 11.42 -10.09 -16.61
C ASN A 470 10.13 -9.31 -16.96
N ASN A 471 9.66 -8.47 -16.04
CA ASN A 471 8.52 -7.58 -16.28
C ASN A 471 9.04 -6.27 -16.89
N PRO A 472 8.48 -5.79 -18.03
CA PRO A 472 8.79 -4.48 -18.57
C PRO A 472 8.28 -3.37 -17.62
N ALA A 473 6.97 -3.18 -17.50
CA ALA A 473 6.31 -2.05 -16.82
C ALA A 473 6.90 -1.60 -15.46
N LYS A 474 7.57 -2.49 -14.72
CA LYS A 474 8.40 -2.18 -13.53
C LYS A 474 9.43 -1.03 -13.67
N TYR A 475 9.81 -0.56 -14.87
CA TYR A 475 10.73 0.59 -15.01
C TYR A 475 10.04 1.97 -14.95
N ILE A 476 8.73 2.04 -15.19
CA ILE A 476 8.03 3.31 -15.43
C ILE A 476 8.15 4.22 -14.19
N GLY A 477 8.69 5.43 -14.41
CA GLY A 477 8.85 6.46 -13.38
C GLY A 477 10.16 6.44 -12.58
N LEU A 478 11.03 5.42 -12.70
CA LEU A 478 12.30 5.38 -11.96
C LEU A 478 13.19 6.61 -12.20
N LYS A 479 13.22 7.10 -13.44
CA LYS A 479 13.89 8.35 -13.86
C LYS A 479 13.45 9.56 -13.03
N GLY A 480 12.17 9.62 -12.65
CA GLY A 480 11.63 10.67 -11.78
C GLY A 480 12.25 10.69 -10.38
N TYR A 481 12.70 9.54 -9.85
CA TYR A 481 13.41 9.49 -8.57
C TYR A 481 14.89 9.91 -8.66
N GLY A 482 15.41 10.13 -9.88
CA GLY A 482 16.84 10.33 -10.13
C GLY A 482 17.60 9.02 -10.37
N LEU A 483 16.90 7.95 -10.79
CA LEU A 483 17.47 6.63 -11.07
C LEU A 483 17.37 6.28 -12.55
N THR A 484 18.50 6.01 -13.21
CA THR A 484 18.56 5.60 -14.61
C THR A 484 18.75 4.09 -14.75
N VAL A 485 17.99 3.42 -15.61
CA VAL A 485 18.24 2.00 -15.94
C VAL A 485 19.26 1.94 -17.09
N SER A 486 20.50 1.52 -16.82
CA SER A 486 21.56 1.37 -17.83
C SER A 486 21.42 0.10 -18.67
N GLY A 487 20.64 -0.89 -18.18
CA GLY A 487 20.31 -2.11 -18.90
C GLY A 487 19.37 -3.01 -18.11
N ARG A 488 18.82 -4.04 -18.76
CA ARG A 488 17.95 -5.06 -18.14
C ARG A 488 18.64 -6.41 -18.19
N ILE A 489 18.52 -7.20 -17.11
CA ILE A 489 19.03 -8.58 -17.05
C ILE A 489 17.83 -9.50 -16.71
N PRO A 490 17.51 -10.50 -17.55
CA PRO A 490 16.44 -11.44 -17.24
C PRO A 490 16.89 -12.47 -16.18
N LEU A 491 15.99 -12.80 -15.26
CA LEU A 491 16.13 -13.91 -14.33
C LEU A 491 15.36 -15.10 -14.89
N LEU A 492 16.06 -15.96 -15.64
CA LEU A 492 15.48 -17.17 -16.22
C LEU A 492 15.53 -18.30 -15.19
N THR A 493 14.37 -18.86 -14.85
CA THR A 493 14.19 -19.96 -13.91
C THR A 493 13.57 -21.16 -14.62
N LEU A 494 13.82 -22.38 -14.13
CA LEU A 494 13.22 -23.59 -14.70
C LEU A 494 11.68 -23.53 -14.70
N ILE A 495 11.10 -23.84 -15.86
CA ILE A 495 9.65 -24.03 -16.02
C ILE A 495 9.34 -25.48 -15.60
N THR A 496 8.35 -25.65 -14.73
CA THR A 496 7.85 -26.95 -14.27
C THR A 496 6.37 -27.10 -14.60
N SER A 497 5.82 -28.30 -14.45
CA SER A 497 4.38 -28.56 -14.62
C SER A 497 3.52 -27.64 -13.74
N GLU A 498 4.00 -27.30 -12.54
CA GLU A 498 3.28 -26.55 -11.51
C GLU A 498 3.31 -25.04 -11.76
N ASN A 499 4.42 -24.51 -12.32
CA ASN A 499 4.56 -23.07 -12.59
C ASN A 499 4.18 -22.66 -14.02
N LYS A 500 4.13 -23.58 -15.00
CA LYS A 500 3.90 -23.27 -16.42
C LYS A 500 2.69 -22.36 -16.66
N ARG A 501 1.53 -22.69 -16.09
CA ARG A 501 0.29 -21.88 -16.23
C ARG A 501 0.47 -20.44 -15.72
N TYR A 502 1.09 -20.30 -14.55
CA TYR A 502 1.34 -19.01 -13.91
C TYR A 502 2.36 -18.14 -14.68
N LEU A 503 3.39 -18.76 -15.26
CA LEU A 503 4.36 -18.07 -16.11
C LEU A 503 3.76 -17.65 -17.46
N GLU A 504 2.88 -18.47 -18.06
CA GLU A 504 2.13 -18.12 -19.26
C GLU A 504 1.14 -16.96 -19.01
N THR A 505 0.36 -16.98 -17.92
CA THR A 505 -0.51 -15.84 -17.55
C THR A 505 0.30 -14.55 -17.39
N LYS A 506 1.49 -14.59 -16.78
CA LYS A 506 2.42 -13.44 -16.72
C LYS A 506 2.91 -12.99 -18.10
N ARG A 507 3.20 -13.92 -19.02
CA ARG A 507 3.66 -13.62 -20.38
C ARG A 507 2.54 -12.94 -21.19
N VAL A 508 1.36 -13.57 -21.23
CA VAL A 508 0.22 -13.18 -22.07
C VAL A 508 -0.53 -11.97 -21.51
N LYS A 509 -0.99 -12.00 -20.24
CA LYS A 509 -1.81 -10.92 -19.66
C LYS A 509 -0.96 -9.76 -19.08
N MET A 510 0.37 -9.90 -18.93
CA MET A 510 1.22 -8.92 -18.24
C MET A 510 2.55 -8.60 -18.93
N GLY A 511 2.73 -9.04 -20.18
CA GLY A 511 3.89 -8.69 -21.01
C GLY A 511 5.25 -9.14 -20.48
N HIS A 512 5.31 -10.13 -19.58
CA HIS A 512 6.60 -10.63 -19.09
C HIS A 512 7.41 -11.26 -20.22
N ILE A 513 8.66 -10.82 -20.37
CA ILE A 513 9.60 -11.35 -21.36
C ILE A 513 10.42 -12.47 -20.70
N TYR A 514 10.34 -13.66 -21.28
CA TYR A 514 11.24 -14.79 -21.01
C TYR A 514 11.94 -15.16 -22.33
N ALA A 515 13.20 -15.58 -22.27
CA ALA A 515 14.02 -15.73 -23.46
C ALA A 515 13.71 -17.03 -24.24
N MET A 516 12.87 -16.87 -25.27
CA MET A 516 12.60 -17.79 -26.39
C MET A 516 11.91 -19.14 -26.10
N GLU A 517 11.16 -19.56 -27.11
CA GLU A 517 10.43 -20.82 -27.16
C GLU A 517 11.39 -21.96 -27.48
N PHE A 518 11.38 -23.04 -26.69
CA PHE A 518 12.10 -24.26 -27.05
C PHE A 518 11.27 -25.09 -28.04
N ASN A 519 11.60 -24.97 -29.32
CA ASN A 519 11.08 -25.84 -30.39
C ASN A 519 11.76 -27.23 -30.32
N GLY A 520 11.59 -27.91 -29.18
CA GLY A 520 12.13 -29.24 -28.92
C GLY A 520 11.10 -30.31 -29.28
N GLN A 521 11.33 -31.01 -30.40
CA GLN A 521 10.62 -32.26 -30.66
C GLN A 521 10.88 -33.23 -29.50
N LEU A 522 9.81 -33.80 -28.93
CA LEU A 522 9.93 -34.93 -28.02
C LEU A 522 10.44 -36.13 -28.85
N SER A 523 11.74 -36.42 -28.78
CA SER A 523 12.30 -37.64 -29.31
C SER A 523 11.86 -38.81 -28.42
N THR A 524 10.66 -39.31 -28.68
CA THR A 524 10.12 -40.52 -28.05
C THR A 524 10.94 -41.73 -28.49
N HIS A 525 12.03 -41.97 -27.76
CA HIS A 525 12.60 -43.31 -27.63
C HIS A 525 11.58 -44.18 -26.90
N ASP A 526 10.67 -44.77 -27.65
CA ASP A 526 9.91 -45.94 -27.20
C ASP A 526 10.19 -47.11 -28.14
N SER A 527 10.22 -48.31 -27.59
CA SER A 527 11.02 -49.43 -28.11
C SER A 527 10.15 -50.56 -28.63
N GLY A 528 9.51 -50.32 -29.77
CA GLY A 528 9.02 -51.34 -30.70
C GLY A 528 7.87 -52.24 -30.24
N ASN A 529 6.81 -52.27 -31.04
CA ASN A 529 6.27 -53.55 -31.45
C ASN A 529 5.64 -53.45 -32.84
N ASP A 530 5.96 -54.38 -33.74
CA ASP A 530 5.26 -54.51 -35.01
C ASP A 530 3.89 -55.14 -34.78
N ASN A 531 2.84 -54.55 -35.35
CA ASN A 531 1.83 -55.30 -36.10
C ASN A 531 0.97 -54.36 -36.95
N ALA A 532 0.50 -54.86 -38.09
CA ALA A 532 -0.05 -54.04 -39.16
C ALA A 532 -1.55 -54.24 -39.37
N THR A 533 -2.25 -53.15 -39.65
CA THR A 533 -3.52 -53.18 -40.40
C THR A 533 -3.63 -51.95 -41.29
N ARG A 534 -3.96 -52.16 -42.57
CA ARG A 534 -4.33 -51.09 -43.52
C ARG A 534 -5.82 -50.81 -43.42
N VAL A 535 -6.22 -49.55 -43.56
CA VAL A 535 -7.53 -49.12 -44.09
C VAL A 535 -7.28 -47.90 -44.99
N ASP A 536 -8.02 -47.79 -46.09
CA ASP A 536 -7.69 -46.94 -47.24
C ASP A 536 -8.14 -45.47 -47.16
N ASP A 537 -7.66 -44.69 -48.13
CA ASP A 537 -8.07 -43.31 -48.43
C ASP A 537 -9.58 -43.16 -48.73
N SER A 538 -10.13 -41.99 -48.40
CA SER A 538 -10.92 -41.21 -49.38
C SER A 538 -11.19 -39.78 -48.88
N ASN A 539 -10.55 -38.80 -49.52
CA ASN A 539 -10.99 -37.40 -49.48
C ASN A 539 -12.00 -37.17 -50.61
N THR A 540 -13.19 -36.67 -50.28
CA THR A 540 -14.19 -36.24 -51.29
C THR A 540 -14.66 -34.83 -50.99
N VAL A 541 -14.55 -33.93 -51.97
CA VAL A 541 -14.86 -32.50 -51.83
C VAL A 541 -16.35 -32.24 -52.07
N THR A 542 -17.03 -31.57 -51.13
CA THR A 542 -18.13 -30.58 -51.28
C THR A 542 -18.69 -30.24 -49.89
N GLY A 543 -19.20 -29.04 -49.61
CA GLY A 543 -19.19 -27.83 -50.44
C GLY A 543 -20.38 -26.91 -50.22
N LEU A 544 -20.47 -26.27 -49.04
CA LEU A 544 -21.25 -25.05 -48.74
C LEU A 544 -20.76 -24.45 -47.41
#